data_AF-A0A846NF75-F1
#
_entry.id   AF-A0A846NF75-F1
#
_cell.length_a   1.000
_cell.length_b   1.000
_cell.length_c   1.000
_cell.angle_alpha   90.00
_cell.angle_beta   90.00
_cell.angle_gamma   90.00
#
_symmetry.space_group_name_H-M   'P 1'
#
loop_
_entity.id
_entity.type
_entity.pdbx_description
1 polymer ?
#
loop_
_entity_poly.entity_id
_entity_poly.type
_entity_poly.pdbx_seq_one_letter_code
_entity_poly.pdbx_strand_id
1 'polypeptide(L)' 'MSRRLKRHPPIRRTTRLKVIGLDETAILKEALLFYERELKADVKVYSEEDGGKDDPKGRAALAQPFRPAIYLE' A
#
# COMPACT_ATOMS: atom_id res chain seq x y z
N MET A 1 15.24 15.01 30.80
CA MET A 1 13.83 14.73 30.42
C MET A 1 13.80 13.93 29.13
N SER A 2 13.78 12.59 29.19
CA SER A 2 13.71 11.74 27.99
C SER A 2 12.29 11.18 27.84
N ARG A 3 11.51 11.74 26.90
CA ARG A 3 10.16 11.25 26.56
C ARG A 3 10.27 9.86 25.92
N ARG A 4 9.98 8.82 26.69
CA ARG A 4 9.89 7.43 26.23
C ARG A 4 8.73 7.32 25.25
N LEU A 5 9.04 7.24 23.94
CA LEU A 5 8.08 6.90 22.89
C LEU A 5 7.42 5.56 23.26
N LYS A 6 6.11 5.59 23.53
CA LYS A 6 5.32 4.39 23.78
C LYS A 6 5.29 3.57 22.50
N ARG A 7 5.90 2.38 22.53
CA ARG A 7 5.85 1.40 21.45
C ARG A 7 4.41 0.88 21.38
N HIS A 8 3.64 1.33 20.39
CA HIS A 8 2.36 0.70 20.07
C HIS A 8 2.62 -0.74 19.63
N PRO A 9 1.85 -1.73 20.13
CA PRO A 9 1.99 -3.11 19.67
C PRO A 9 1.76 -3.15 18.16
N PRO A 10 2.50 -3.96 17.40
CA PRO A 10 2.28 -4.08 15.97
C PRO A 10 0.86 -4.60 15.81
N ILE A 11 -0.06 -3.72 15.38
CA ILE A 11 -1.41 -4.11 15.00
C ILE A 11 -1.21 -5.20 13.95
N ARG A 12 -1.56 -6.44 14.33
CA ARG A 12 -1.31 -7.64 13.54
C ARG A 12 -1.94 -7.41 12.16
N ARG A 13 -1.12 -7.51 11.11
CA ARG A 13 -1.50 -7.25 9.70
C ARG A 13 -2.84 -7.91 9.33
N THR A 14 -3.08 -9.09 9.87
CA THR A 14 -4.30 -9.89 9.70
C THR A 14 -5.57 -9.30 10.31
N THR A 15 -5.51 -8.54 11.40
CA THR A 15 -6.73 -8.06 12.07
C THR A 15 -7.42 -6.92 11.32
N ARG A 16 -6.71 -6.18 10.45
CA ARG A 16 -7.33 -5.10 9.64
C ARG A 16 -8.01 -5.62 8.38
N LEU A 17 -7.37 -6.54 7.66
CA LEU A 17 -7.91 -7.13 6.42
C LEU A 17 -9.21 -7.93 6.69
N LYS A 18 -9.28 -8.63 7.82
CA LYS A 18 -10.41 -9.50 8.17
C LYS A 18 -11.69 -8.77 8.56
N VAL A 19 -11.63 -7.46 8.81
CA VAL A 19 -12.77 -6.69 9.33
C VAL A 19 -13.64 -6.10 8.21
N ILE A 20 -13.13 -5.97 6.97
CA ILE A 20 -13.75 -5.07 5.99
C ILE A 20 -14.07 -5.76 4.64
N GLY A 21 -13.50 -6.93 4.32
CA GLY A 21 -13.89 -7.68 3.11
C GLY A 21 -13.80 -6.87 1.81
N LEU A 22 -12.90 -5.88 1.81
CA LEU A 22 -12.81 -4.86 0.78
C LEU A 22 -11.62 -5.17 -0.12
N ASP A 23 -11.85 -5.16 -1.42
CA ASP A 23 -10.80 -5.33 -2.41
C ASP A 23 -10.07 -3.99 -2.59
N GLU A 24 -9.08 -3.74 -1.71
CA GLU A 24 -8.26 -2.52 -1.74
C GLU A 24 -7.60 -2.33 -3.11
N THR A 25 -7.23 -3.42 -3.78
CA THR A 25 -6.54 -3.37 -5.07
C THR A 25 -7.48 -2.96 -6.20
N ALA A 26 -8.72 -3.42 -6.20
CA ALA A 26 -9.74 -2.99 -7.14
C ALA A 26 -10.03 -1.49 -6.99
N ILE A 27 -10.22 -1.00 -5.75
CA ILE A 27 -10.52 0.41 -5.49
C ILE A 27 -9.39 1.32 -5.94
N LEU A 28 -8.13 0.94 -5.65
CA LEU A 28 -6.97 1.70 -6.10
C LEU A 28 -6.83 1.67 -7.63
N LYS A 29 -7.21 0.57 -8.28
CA LYS A 29 -7.23 0.46 -9.75
C LYS A 29 -8.32 1.33 -10.38
N GLU A 30 -9.49 1.44 -9.78
CA GLU A 30 -10.56 2.33 -10.26
C GLU A 30 -10.14 3.81 -10.24
N ALA A 31 -9.28 4.18 -9.29
CA ALA A 31 -8.76 5.55 -9.17
C ALA A 31 -7.53 5.84 -10.06
N LEU A 32 -7.08 4.91 -10.91
CA LEU A 32 -5.88 5.10 -11.75
C LEU A 32 -5.93 6.35 -12.61
N LEU A 33 -7.03 6.54 -13.35
CA LEU A 33 -7.21 7.72 -14.22
C LEU A 33 -7.09 9.04 -13.45
N PHE A 34 -7.55 9.07 -12.20
CA PHE A 34 -7.41 10.23 -11.33
C PHE A 34 -5.95 10.44 -10.94
N TYR A 35 -5.24 9.40 -10.53
CA TYR A 35 -3.83 9.50 -10.18
C TYR A 35 -2.96 9.93 -11.36
N GLU A 36 -3.17 9.34 -12.53
CA GLU A 36 -2.40 9.69 -13.74
C GLU A 36 -2.64 11.15 -14.15
N ARG A 37 -3.89 11.62 -14.06
CA ARG A 37 -4.25 13.02 -14.35
C ARG A 37 -3.60 14.00 -13.36
N GLU A 38 -3.69 13.72 -12.06
CA GLU A 38 -3.21 14.63 -11.02
C GLU A 38 -1.67 14.61 -10.90
N LEU A 39 -1.06 13.43 -11.03
CA LEU A 39 0.39 13.25 -10.92
C LEU A 39 1.11 13.50 -12.24
N LYS A 40 0.39 13.53 -13.37
CA LYS A 40 0.94 13.62 -14.74
C LYS A 40 2.01 12.55 -15.01
N ALA A 41 1.79 11.37 -14.46
CA ALA A 41 2.70 10.23 -14.53
C ALA A 41 1.91 8.95 -14.81
N ASP A 42 2.56 7.95 -15.40
CA ASP A 42 2.01 6.61 -15.55
C ASP A 42 1.92 5.96 -14.16
N VAL A 43 0.73 5.50 -13.78
CA VAL A 43 0.49 4.91 -12.46
C VAL A 43 0.08 3.46 -12.63
N LYS A 44 0.79 2.56 -11.96
CA LYS A 44 0.46 1.13 -11.92
C LYS A 44 0.23 0.69 -10.49
N VAL A 45 -0.85 -0.07 -10.29
CA VAL A 45 -1.23 -0.61 -8.98
C VAL A 45 -1.15 -2.14 -9.03
N TYR A 46 -0.35 -2.69 -8.13
CA TYR A 46 -0.12 -4.13 -7.99
C TYR A 46 -0.47 -4.59 -6.57
N SER A 47 -0.88 -5.85 -6.45
CA SER A 47 -1.05 -6.52 -5.16
C SER A 47 0.30 -6.99 -4.63
N GLU A 48 0.45 -7.14 -3.30
CA GLU A 48 1.67 -7.68 -2.70
C GLU A 48 1.99 -9.09 -3.23
N GLU A 49 0.97 -9.90 -3.45
CA GLU A 49 1.07 -11.30 -3.92
C GLU A 49 1.16 -11.42 -5.44
N ASP A 50 1.07 -10.32 -6.20
CA ASP A 50 1.14 -10.36 -7.65
C ASP A 50 2.58 -10.68 -8.11
N GLY A 51 2.76 -11.83 -8.75
CA GLY A 51 4.06 -12.29 -9.24
C GLY A 51 4.58 -11.52 -10.46
N GLY A 52 3.72 -10.76 -11.14
CA GLY A 52 4.05 -9.92 -12.28
C GLY A 52 4.22 -8.44 -11.92
N LYS A 53 4.28 -8.10 -10.62
CA LYS A 53 4.46 -6.72 -10.18
C LYS A 53 5.80 -6.15 -10.62
N ASP A 54 5.77 -4.92 -11.09
CA ASP A 54 6.96 -4.15 -11.38
C ASP A 54 7.44 -3.47 -10.09
N ASP A 55 8.39 -4.11 -9.41
CA ASP A 55 8.93 -3.64 -8.13
C ASP A 55 10.46 -3.84 -8.05
N PRO A 56 11.24 -3.08 -8.85
CA PRO A 56 12.69 -3.23 -8.95
C PRO A 56 13.42 -3.02 -7.62
N LYS A 57 12.79 -2.34 -6.63
CA LYS A 57 13.35 -2.10 -5.29
C LYS A 57 12.71 -2.94 -4.18
N GLY A 58 11.86 -3.92 -4.50
CA GLY A 58 11.28 -4.81 -3.48
C GLY A 58 10.40 -4.08 -2.44
N ARG A 59 9.84 -2.91 -2.79
CA ARG A 59 9.04 -2.08 -1.88
C ARG A 59 7.68 -2.67 -1.57
N ALA A 60 7.18 -3.62 -2.38
CA ALA A 60 5.88 -4.24 -2.16
C ALA A 60 5.74 -4.83 -0.73
N ALA A 61 6.81 -5.42 -0.18
CA ALA A 61 6.83 -6.00 1.18
C ALA A 61 6.73 -4.96 2.32
N LEU A 62 6.88 -3.67 2.01
CA LEU A 62 6.71 -2.57 2.95
C LEU A 62 5.25 -2.09 3.04
N ALA A 63 4.39 -2.55 2.13
CA ALA A 63 2.97 -2.21 2.15
C ALA A 63 2.33 -2.68 3.46
N GLN A 64 1.36 -1.90 3.93
CA GLN A 64 0.52 -2.25 5.07
C GLN A 64 -0.94 -2.05 4.68
N PRO A 65 -1.91 -2.72 5.33
CA PRO A 65 -3.34 -2.46 5.07
C PRO A 65 -3.65 -0.97 5.19
N PHE A 66 -4.39 -0.42 4.23
CA PHE A 66 -4.65 1.03 4.07
C PHE A 66 -3.42 1.93 3.88
N ARG A 67 -2.24 1.37 3.62
CA ARG A 67 -0.99 2.11 3.42
C ARG A 67 -0.15 1.42 2.34
N PRO A 68 -0.43 1.70 1.06
CA PRO A 68 0.30 1.09 -0.05
C PRO A 68 1.77 1.51 -0.03
N ALA A 69 2.63 0.63 -0.54
CA ALA A 69 4.02 0.97 -0.83
C ALA A 69 4.07 1.71 -2.18
N ILE A 70 4.79 2.83 -2.22
CA ILE A 70 4.93 3.65 -3.42
C ILE A 70 6.38 3.57 -3.92
N TYR A 71 6.51 3.25 -5.19
CA TYR A 71 7.75 3.36 -5.94
C TYR A 71 7.59 4.47 -6.99
N LEU A 72 8.62 5.30 -7.13
CA LEU A 72 8.70 6.38 -8.10
C LEU A 72 10.08 6.26 -8.75
N GLU A 73 10.12 6.41 -10.07
CA GLU A 73 11.32 6.39 -10.91
C GLU A 73 11.38 7.62 -11.82
#